data_AF-A0A956V5P1-F1
#
_entry.id   AF-A0A956V5P1-F1
#
_cell.length_a   1.000
_cell.length_b   1.000
_cell.length_c   1.000
_cell.angle_alpha   90.00
_cell.angle_beta   90.00
_cell.angle_gamma   90.00
#
_symmetry.space_group_name_H-M   'P 1'
#
loop_
_entity.id
_entity.type
_entity.pdbx_description
1 polymer ?
#
loop_
_entity_poly.entity_id
_entity_poly.type
_entity_poly.pdbx_seq_one_letter_code
_entity_poly.pdbx_strand_id
1 'polypeptide(L)'
;MKRWFMVLLYSSSLIGCCAAPTTSYAPPTAFIATVISQNGEQTFVQLDTGQTLELTGLASLEPGQRLYIQGTLSQGSVSLSSYQLL
;
A
#
# COMPACT_ATOMS: atom_id res chain seq x y z
N MET A 1 7.47 29.17 65.01
CA MET A 1 7.05 30.14 63.98
C MET A 1 7.57 29.67 62.62
N LYS A 2 6.82 29.98 61.57
CA LYS A 2 7.18 29.89 60.14
C LYS A 2 7.11 28.50 59.48
N ARG A 3 5.91 28.26 58.92
CA ARG A 3 5.62 27.35 57.83
C ARG A 3 6.47 27.71 56.60
N TRP A 4 7.00 26.71 55.90
CA TRP A 4 7.42 26.85 54.51
C TRP A 4 6.80 25.70 53.72
N PHE A 5 5.71 26.07 53.05
CA PHE A 5 5.00 25.30 52.05
C PHE A 5 5.85 25.39 50.77
N MET A 6 6.37 24.28 50.25
CA MET A 6 7.00 24.25 48.93
C MET A 6 6.21 23.27 48.07
N VAL A 7 5.15 23.79 47.46
CA VAL A 7 4.39 23.11 46.42
C VAL A 7 5.22 23.22 45.14
N LEU A 8 5.93 22.15 44.80
CA LEU A 8 6.50 21.99 43.48
C LEU A 8 5.34 21.61 42.53
N LEU A 9 4.76 22.62 41.87
CA LEU A 9 3.96 22.41 40.66
C LEU A 9 4.88 21.82 39.61
N TYR A 10 4.86 20.50 39.44
CA TYR A 10 5.38 19.88 38.23
C TYR A 10 4.31 20.03 37.16
N SER A 11 4.48 21.04 36.31
CA SER A 11 3.70 21.23 35.09
C SER A 11 3.86 19.99 34.22
N SER A 12 2.86 19.11 34.22
CA SER A 12 2.76 18.02 33.26
C SER A 12 2.62 18.63 31.88
N SER A 13 3.73 18.74 31.15
CA SER A 13 3.75 19.01 29.71
C SER A 13 3.06 17.84 29.00
N LEU A 14 1.73 17.87 28.95
CA LEU A 14 0.96 17.10 27.98
C LEU A 14 1.10 17.81 26.64
N ILE A 15 2.30 17.72 26.05
CA ILE A 15 2.45 17.92 24.61
C ILE A 15 1.75 16.71 24.02
N GLY A 16 0.48 16.92 23.66
CA GLY A 16 -0.27 15.96 22.86
C GLY A 16 0.57 15.63 21.65
N CYS A 17 0.99 14.36 21.55
CA CYS A 17 1.34 13.77 20.28
C CYS A 17 0.08 13.90 19.42
N CYS A 18 0.00 14.97 18.63
CA CYS A 18 -0.76 14.93 17.41
C CYS A 18 -0.10 13.82 16.59
N ALA A 19 -0.69 12.62 16.66
CA ALA A 19 -0.46 11.59 15.67
C ALA A 19 -0.78 12.27 14.34
N ALA A 20 0.26 12.68 13.62
CA ALA A 20 0.11 13.07 12.23
C ALA A 20 -0.71 11.95 11.59
N PRO A 21 -1.74 12.25 10.80
CA PRO A 21 -2.39 11.21 10.02
C PRO A 21 -1.28 10.59 9.19
N THR A 22 -0.83 9.39 9.57
CA THR A 22 0.03 8.59 8.74
C THR A 22 -0.88 8.19 7.60
N THR A 23 -0.97 9.04 6.59
CA THR A 23 -1.29 8.59 5.25
C THR A 23 -0.26 7.52 4.97
N SER A 24 -0.66 6.27 5.20
CA SER A 24 0.13 5.10 4.86
C SER A 24 0.17 5.06 3.34
N TYR A 25 1.01 5.91 2.76
CA TYR A 25 1.50 5.73 1.41
C TYR A 25 2.37 4.50 1.49
N ALA A 26 1.74 3.32 1.41
CA ALA A 26 2.47 2.11 1.14
C ALA A 26 3.24 2.38 -0.17
N PRO A 27 4.59 2.35 -0.13
CA PRO A 27 5.39 2.69 -1.29
C PRO A 27 4.95 1.80 -2.47
N PRO A 28 4.94 2.32 -3.71
CA PRO A 28 4.63 1.51 -4.87
C PRO A 28 5.62 0.35 -4.91
N THR A 29 5.10 -0.86 -4.80
CA THR A 29 5.88 -2.07 -4.82
C THR A 29 5.89 -2.59 -6.25
N ALA A 30 7.05 -3.05 -6.70
CA ALA A 30 7.19 -3.71 -7.98
C ALA A 30 6.93 -5.21 -7.84
N PHE A 31 6.16 -5.76 -8.76
CA PHE A 31 5.86 -7.19 -8.82
C PHE A 31 6.05 -7.70 -10.24
N ILE A 32 6.52 -8.94 -10.36
CA ILE A 32 6.48 -9.68 -11.61
C ILE A 32 5.24 -10.56 -11.57
N ALA A 33 4.47 -10.53 -12.65
CA ALA A 33 3.24 -11.28 -12.78
C ALA A 33 3.14 -11.92 -14.17
N THR A 34 2.40 -13.02 -14.27
CA THR A 34 2.05 -13.66 -15.53
C THR A 34 0.54 -13.54 -15.73
N VAL A 35 0.10 -13.12 -16.92
CA VAL A 35 -1.31 -13.07 -17.27
C VAL A 35 -1.85 -14.50 -17.34
N ILE A 36 -2.90 -14.79 -16.57
CA ILE A 36 -3.53 -16.12 -16.56
C ILE A 36 -4.88 -16.12 -17.29
N SER A 37 -5.56 -14.97 -17.35
CA SER A 37 -6.84 -14.83 -18.06
C SER A 37 -7.12 -13.35 -18.33
N GLN A 38 -7.86 -13.06 -19.40
CA GLN A 38 -8.41 -11.75 -19.69
C GLN A 38 -9.90 -11.90 -20.03
N ASN A 39 -10.74 -11.10 -19.37
CA ASN A 39 -12.18 -11.03 -19.62
C ASN A 39 -12.59 -9.58 -19.87
N GLY A 40 -12.50 -9.16 -21.14
CA GLY A 40 -12.69 -7.75 -21.53
C GLY A 40 -11.60 -6.85 -20.96
N GLU A 41 -11.98 -5.93 -20.07
CA GLU A 41 -11.05 -5.00 -19.39
C GLU A 41 -10.50 -5.53 -18.06
N GLN A 42 -10.98 -6.69 -17.61
CA GLN A 42 -10.46 -7.38 -16.42
C GLN A 42 -9.36 -8.34 -16.84
N THR A 43 -8.17 -8.14 -16.31
CA THR A 43 -7.02 -9.02 -16.52
C THR A 43 -6.66 -9.68 -15.20
N PHE A 44 -6.66 -11.00 -15.17
CA PHE A 44 -6.18 -11.76 -14.02
C PHE A 44 -4.71 -12.11 -14.24
N VAL A 45 -3.90 -11.77 -13.25
CA VAL A 45 -2.47 -12.07 -13.26
C VAL A 45 -2.10 -12.90 -12.04
N GLN A 46 -1.16 -13.81 -12.20
CA GLN A 46 -0.54 -14.53 -11.09
C GLN A 46 0.83 -13.94 -10.84
N LEU A 47 1.04 -13.41 -9.64
CA LEU A 47 2.35 -12.95 -9.18
C LEU A 47 3.32 -14.13 -9.04
N ASP A 48 4.62 -13.86 -9.15
CA ASP A 48 5.67 -14.85 -8.86
C ASP A 48 5.60 -15.36 -7.40
N THR A 49 4.94 -14.63 -6.50
CA THR A 49 4.63 -15.07 -5.11
C THR A 49 3.55 -16.15 -5.04
N GLY A 50 2.92 -16.48 -6.17
CA GLY A 50 1.79 -17.42 -6.28
C GLY A 50 0.42 -16.79 -6.06
N GLN A 51 0.36 -15.51 -5.67
CA GLN A 51 -0.89 -14.79 -5.45
C GLN A 51 -1.54 -14.39 -6.78
N THR A 52 -2.83 -14.65 -6.93
CA THR A 52 -3.62 -14.14 -8.06
C THR A 52 -4.17 -12.75 -7.74
N LEU A 53 -4.10 -11.85 -8.72
CA LEU A 53 -4.61 -10.49 -8.64
C LEU A 53 -5.47 -10.17 -9.84
N GLU A 54 -6.48 -9.35 -9.62
CA GLU A 54 -7.27 -8.73 -10.67
C GLU A 54 -6.72 -7.34 -10.98
N LEU A 55 -6.50 -7.07 -12.27
CA LEU A 55 -6.11 -5.80 -12.82
C LEU A 55 -7.24 -5.29 -13.70
N THR A 56 -7.75 -4.09 -13.41
CA THR A 56 -8.83 -3.48 -14.19
C THR A 56 -8.25 -2.39 -15.10
N GLY A 57 -8.82 -2.23 -16.30
CA GLY A 57 -8.44 -1.17 -17.24
C GLY A 57 -7.21 -1.51 -18.09
N LEU A 58 -6.81 -2.77 -18.11
CA LEU A 58 -5.79 -3.30 -19.02
C LEU A 58 -6.50 -4.09 -20.12
N ALA A 59 -6.52 -3.51 -21.32
CA ALA A 59 -6.99 -4.18 -22.53
C ALA A 59 -5.80 -4.78 -23.30
N SER A 60 -6.06 -5.83 -24.10
CA SER A 60 -5.09 -6.44 -25.03
C SER A 60 -3.90 -7.15 -24.36
N LEU A 61 -4.14 -7.90 -23.29
CA LEU A 61 -3.13 -8.71 -22.61
C LEU A 61 -3.48 -10.18 -22.81
N GLU A 62 -2.58 -10.93 -23.43
CA GLU A 62 -2.81 -12.35 -23.72
C GLU A 62 -2.35 -13.23 -22.54
N PRO A 63 -3.09 -14.32 -22.23
CA PRO A 63 -2.63 -15.32 -21.28
C PRO A 63 -1.24 -15.85 -21.61
N GLY A 64 -0.39 -15.98 -20.60
CA GLY A 64 1.02 -16.37 -20.73
C GLY A 64 1.99 -15.20 -20.88
N GLN A 65 1.52 -13.97 -21.11
CA GLN A 65 2.38 -12.79 -21.14
C GLN A 65 2.91 -12.47 -19.74
N ARG A 66 4.18 -12.08 -19.67
CA ARG A 66 4.84 -11.70 -18.43
C ARG A 66 4.88 -10.19 -18.30
N LEU A 67 4.51 -9.70 -17.13
CA LEU A 67 4.33 -8.29 -16.84
C LEU A 67 5.19 -7.90 -15.65
N TYR A 68 5.79 -6.73 -15.76
CA TYR A 68 6.33 -6.00 -14.63
C TYR A 68 5.32 -4.93 -14.22
N ILE A 69 4.82 -5.00 -13.00
CA ILE A 69 3.76 -4.16 -12.48
C ILE A 69 4.32 -3.33 -11.32
N GLN A 70 4.12 -2.02 -11.34
CA GLN A 70 4.34 -1.16 -10.17
C GLN A 70 3.00 -0.65 -9.66
N GLY A 71 2.77 -0.81 -8.37
CA GLY A 71 1.53 -0.35 -7.76
C GLY A 71 1.47 -0.62 -6.27
N THR A 72 0.31 -0.33 -5.69
CA THR A 72 0.06 -0.57 -4.27
C THR A 72 -0.91 -1.73 -4.12
N LEU A 73 -0.47 -2.77 -3.41
CA LEU A 73 -1.32 -3.91 -3.06
C LEU A 73 -2.15 -3.55 -1.82
N SER A 74 -3.48 -3.60 -1.93
CA SER A 74 -4.39 -3.41 -0.81
C SER A 74 -5.44 -4.52 -0.81
N GLN A 75 -5.44 -5.34 0.26
CA GLN A 75 -6.46 -6.36 0.54
C GLN A 75 -6.88 -7.25 -0.66
N GLY A 76 -5.93 -7.63 -1.53
CA GLY A 76 -6.20 -8.53 -2.67
C GLY A 76 -6.44 -7.83 -4.01
N SER A 77 -6.41 -6.49 -4.06
CA SER A 77 -6.45 -5.70 -5.29
C SER A 77 -5.16 -4.89 -5.43
N VAL A 78 -4.71 -4.70 -6.67
CA VAL A 78 -3.58 -3.81 -6.97
C VAL A 78 -4.10 -2.56 -7.67
N SER A 79 -3.85 -1.41 -7.05
CA SER A 79 -3.92 -0.14 -7.78
C SER A 79 -2.65 0.00 -8.61
N LEU A 80 -2.82 -0.17 -9.92
CA LEU A 80 -1.77 -0.01 -10.92
C LEU A 80 -1.30 1.44 -10.96
N SER A 81 0.00 1.66 -10.77
CA SER A 81 0.66 2.92 -11.09
C SER A 81 1.26 2.88 -12.49
N SER A 82 1.88 1.75 -12.87
CA SER A 82 2.39 1.49 -14.21
C SER A 82 2.54 -0.01 -14.46
N TYR A 83 2.62 -0.41 -15.73
CA TYR A 83 2.96 -1.78 -16.13
C TYR A 83 3.84 -1.77 -17.38
N GLN A 84 4.62 -2.84 -17.56
CA GLN A 84 5.47 -3.07 -18.72
C GLN A 84 5.43 -4.56 -19.10
N LEU A 85 5.32 -4.86 -20.39
CA LEU A 85 5.52 -6.20 -20.95
C LEU A 85 7.01 -6.56 -20.96
N LEU A 86 7.34 -7.76 -20.49
CA LEU A 86 8.70 -8.30 -20.42
C LEU A 86 9.02 -9.22 -21.61
#